data_AF-A0A7C6VVN1-F1
#
_entry.id   AF-A0A7C6VVN1-F1
#
_cell.length_a   1.000
_cell.length_b   1.000
_cell.length_c   1.000
_cell.angle_alpha   90.00
_cell.angle_beta   90.00
_cell.angle_gamma   90.00
#
_symmetry.space_group_name_H-M   'P 1'
#
loop_
_entity.id
_entity.type
_entity.pdbx_description
1 polymer ?
#
loop_
_entity_poly.entity_id
_entity_poly.type
_entity_poly.pdbx_seq_one_letter_code
_entity_poly.pdbx_strand_id
1 'polypeptide(L)'
;NNLYKDIKYKNTQFGPHKDDFEFIVSDNNLKTFGSQGQQRMAILAIKLAELELIIKYKKRKPILLLDDVFSELDLNKKNNLLKYLDKDLQIIITTTDLNNIDEKILRKSKKYKIEDANYIEEVDIYGKK
;
A
#
# COMPACT_ATOMS: atom_id res chain seq x y z
N ASN A 1 -7.21 38.93 7.71
CA ASN A 1 -8.01 39.45 6.58
C ASN A 1 -7.47 38.84 5.28
N ASN A 2 -8.00 37.69 4.85
CA ASN A 2 -7.50 36.95 3.66
C ASN A 2 -8.12 37.42 2.34
N LEU A 3 -9.20 38.22 2.39
CA LEU A 3 -9.97 38.67 1.22
C LEU A 3 -9.11 39.32 0.13
N TYR A 4 -8.16 40.18 0.51
CA TYR A 4 -7.24 40.81 -0.46
C TYR A 4 -6.38 39.78 -1.20
N LYS A 5 -5.88 38.75 -0.49
CA LYS A 5 -5.10 37.67 -1.10
C LYS A 5 -5.98 36.79 -1.99
N ASP A 6 -7.19 36.47 -1.54
CA ASP A 6 -8.14 35.65 -2.29
C ASP A 6 -8.52 36.32 -3.61
N ILE A 7 -8.79 37.62 -3.61
CA ILE A 7 -9.06 38.42 -4.82
C ILE A 7 -7.83 38.45 -5.74
N LYS A 8 -6.63 38.71 -5.18
CA LYS A 8 -5.38 38.77 -5.95
C LYS A 8 -5.07 37.45 -6.66
N TYR A 9 -5.22 36.32 -5.97
CA TYR A 9 -4.91 34.99 -6.50
C TYR A 9 -6.11 34.28 -7.15
N LYS A 10 -7.30 34.91 -7.15
CA LYS A 10 -8.55 34.35 -7.66
C LYS A 10 -8.85 32.94 -7.11
N ASN A 11 -8.48 32.69 -5.85
CA ASN A 11 -8.67 31.42 -5.16
C ASN A 11 -8.71 31.66 -3.64
N THR A 12 -9.65 31.01 -2.95
CA THR A 12 -9.75 31.01 -1.49
C THR A 12 -8.49 30.41 -0.86
N GLN A 13 -7.73 31.21 -0.12
CA GLN A 13 -6.46 30.81 0.47
C GLN A 13 -6.60 30.07 1.81
N PHE A 14 -7.81 30.00 2.38
CA PHE A 14 -8.05 29.37 3.67
C PHE A 14 -9.21 28.37 3.60
N GLY A 15 -8.99 27.17 4.13
CA GLY A 15 -9.97 26.09 4.19
C GLY A 15 -9.29 24.73 4.12
N PRO A 16 -10.03 23.63 4.37
CA PRO A 16 -9.48 22.27 4.44
C PRO A 16 -8.75 21.82 3.16
N HIS A 17 -9.08 22.42 2.02
CA HIS A 17 -8.40 22.19 0.73
C HIS A 17 -6.96 22.70 0.69
N LYS A 18 -6.51 23.46 1.71
CA LYS A 18 -5.14 23.95 1.88
C LYS A 18 -4.38 23.26 3.02
N ASP A 19 -5.03 22.38 3.77
CA ASP A 19 -4.36 21.61 4.83
C ASP A 19 -3.42 20.56 4.18
N ASP A 20 -2.28 20.30 4.82
CA ASP A 20 -1.32 19.26 4.42
C ASP A 20 -1.09 18.30 5.59
N PHE A 21 -0.76 17.04 5.28
CA PHE A 21 -0.43 16.03 6.28
C PHE A 21 1.08 15.87 6.35
N GLU A 22 1.63 15.98 7.56
CA GLU A 22 3.03 15.68 7.83
C GLU A 22 3.16 14.30 8.48
N PHE A 23 4.10 13.50 7.97
CA PHE A 23 4.45 12.20 8.54
C PHE A 23 5.78 12.34 9.27
N ILE A 24 5.77 12.09 10.58
CA ILE A 24 6.94 12.26 11.44
C ILE A 24 7.37 10.89 11.96
N VAL A 25 8.66 10.57 11.77
CA VAL A 25 9.28 9.35 12.31
C VAL A 25 10.58 9.75 13.00
N SER A 26 10.73 9.41 14.28
CA SER A 26 11.89 9.80 15.10
C SER A 26 12.22 11.29 14.97
N ASP A 27 11.21 12.14 15.15
CA ASP A 27 11.28 13.60 15.06
C ASP A 27 11.65 14.19 13.67
N ASN A 28 11.75 13.35 12.64
CA ASN A 28 12.07 13.78 11.28
C ASN A 28 10.84 13.72 10.37
N ASN A 29 10.65 14.77 9.57
CA ASN A 29 9.63 14.78 8.53
C ASN A 29 10.02 13.80 7.41
N LEU A 30 9.18 12.80 7.19
CA LEU A 30 9.44 11.70 6.27
C LEU A 30 9.44 12.14 4.80
N LYS A 31 8.67 13.17 4.45
CA LYS A 31 8.64 13.76 3.09
C LYS A 31 9.99 14.38 2.74
N THR A 32 10.67 14.98 3.72
CA THR A 32 11.94 15.69 3.51
C THR A 32 13.16 14.80 3.74
N PHE A 33 13.14 13.95 4.77
CA PHE A 33 14.30 13.21 5.25
C PHE A 33 14.19 11.68 5.13
N GLY A 34 12.99 11.17 4.84
CA GLY A 34 12.77 9.74 4.69
C GLY A 34 13.33 9.22 3.37
N SER A 35 13.95 8.04 3.38
CA SER A 35 14.25 7.33 2.15
C SER A 35 12.97 6.93 1.42
N GLN A 36 13.05 6.68 0.11
CA GLN A 36 11.90 6.27 -0.69
C GLN A 36 11.19 5.04 -0.10
N GLY A 37 11.95 4.05 0.39
CA GLY A 37 11.38 2.87 1.05
C GLY A 37 10.65 3.21 2.36
N GLN A 38 11.16 4.15 3.15
CA GLN A 38 10.48 4.59 4.38
C GLN A 38 9.19 5.35 4.07
N GLN A 39 9.21 6.27 3.09
CA GLN A 39 8.02 7.00 2.65
C GLN A 39 6.91 6.05 2.21
N ARG A 40 7.24 5.03 1.41
CA ARG A 40 6.27 4.04 0.95
C ARG A 40 5.75 3.14 2.06
N MET A 41 6.61 2.72 3.00
CA MET A 41 6.16 2.00 4.19
C MET A 41 5.16 2.80 5.03
N ALA A 42 5.38 4.11 5.18
CA ALA A 42 4.44 4.95 5.91
C ALA A 42 3.09 5.05 5.19
N ILE A 43 3.10 5.22 3.86
CA ILE A 43 1.87 5.20 3.05
C ILE A 43 1.14 3.86 3.22
N LEU A 44 1.87 2.75 3.16
CA LEU A 44 1.31 1.42 3.35
C LEU A 44 0.70 1.27 4.75
N ALA A 45 1.38 1.74 5.81
CA ALA A 45 0.85 1.72 7.17
C ALA A 45 -0.46 2.51 7.29
N ILE A 46 -0.58 3.66 6.63
CA ILE A 46 -1.81 4.45 6.58
C ILE A 46 -2.92 3.67 5.88
N LYS A 47 -2.62 3.01 4.76
CA LYS A 47 -3.61 2.18 4.05
C LYS A 47 -4.09 0.99 4.88
N LEU A 48 -3.22 0.41 5.69
CA LEU A 48 -3.59 -0.63 6.66
C LEU A 48 -4.45 -0.06 7.81
N ALA A 49 -4.16 1.14 8.29
CA ALA A 49 -5.01 1.81 9.29
C ALA A 49 -6.39 2.18 8.72
N GLU A 50 -6.43 2.65 7.47
CA GLU A 50 -7.66 2.91 6.72
C GLU A 50 -8.51 1.64 6.59
N LEU A 51 -7.89 0.51 6.27
CA LEU A 51 -8.54 -0.81 6.21
C LEU A 51 -9.21 -1.17 7.54
N GLU A 52 -8.53 -0.98 8.69
CA GLU A 52 -9.12 -1.25 10.01
C GLU A 52 -10.33 -0.35 10.29
N LEU A 53 -10.28 0.93 9.89
CA LEU A 53 -11.42 1.84 10.00
C LEU A 53 -12.59 1.39 9.12
N ILE A 54 -12.34 1.01 7.87
CA ILE A 54 -13.39 0.52 6.96
C ILE A 54 -14.10 -0.69 7.57
N ILE A 55 -13.35 -1.67 8.07
CA ILE A 55 -13.91 -2.86 8.72
C ILE A 55 -14.75 -2.46 9.94
N LYS A 56 -14.23 -1.55 10.77
CA LYS A 56 -14.91 -1.07 11.99
C LYS A 56 -16.26 -0.41 11.69
N TYR A 57 -16.31 0.47 10.68
CA TYR A 57 -17.49 1.27 10.37
C TYR A 57 -18.47 0.59 9.41
N LYS A 58 -17.97 -0.13 8.41
CA LYS A 58 -18.82 -0.78 7.40
C LYS A 58 -19.23 -2.20 7.78
N LYS A 59 -18.61 -2.78 8.82
CA LYS A 59 -18.84 -4.17 9.28
C LYS A 59 -18.68 -5.20 8.16
N ARG A 60 -17.87 -4.87 7.15
CA ARG A 60 -17.56 -5.71 5.98
C ARG A 60 -16.06 -5.62 5.73
N LYS A 61 -15.48 -6.75 5.33
CA LYS A 61 -14.07 -6.85 4.94
C LYS A 61 -13.95 -6.46 3.46
N PRO A 62 -13.17 -5.43 3.11
CA PRO A 62 -12.96 -5.09 1.71
C PRO A 62 -11.97 -6.07 1.06
N ILE A 63 -11.92 -6.05 -0.27
CA ILE A 63 -10.83 -6.69 -1.03
C ILE A 63 -9.66 -5.73 -1.03
N LEU A 64 -8.48 -6.20 -0.61
CA LEU A 64 -7.26 -5.41 -0.63
C LEU A 64 -6.50 -5.67 -1.92
N LEU A 65 -6.22 -4.61 -2.68
CA LEU A 65 -5.41 -4.66 -3.89
C LEU A 65 -4.06 -4.00 -3.60
N LEU A 66 -2.98 -4.72 -3.85
CA LEU A 66 -1.62 -4.24 -3.66
C LEU A 66 -0.88 -4.29 -5.00
N ASP A 67 -0.64 -3.13 -5.59
CA ASP A 67 0.02 -3.02 -6.89
C ASP A 67 1.52 -2.77 -6.73
N ASP A 68 2.33 -3.72 -7.21
CA ASP A 68 3.80 -3.75 -7.21
C ASP A 68 4.46 -3.38 -5.87
N VAL A 69 3.77 -3.63 -4.75
CA VAL A 69 4.27 -3.25 -3.42
C VAL A 69 5.51 -4.03 -3.00
N PHE A 70 5.80 -5.15 -3.67
CA PHE A 70 6.93 -6.01 -3.35
C PHE A 70 8.22 -5.63 -4.07
N SER A 71 8.19 -4.87 -5.17
CA SER A 71 9.44 -4.48 -5.85
C SER A 71 10.33 -3.58 -4.98
N GLU A 72 9.77 -2.95 -3.95
CA GLU A 72 10.42 -1.89 -3.16
C GLU A 72 10.60 -2.24 -1.68
N LEU A 73 10.16 -3.43 -1.27
CA LEU A 73 10.29 -3.92 0.09
C LEU A 73 11.39 -4.99 0.15
N ASP A 74 12.24 -4.88 1.17
CA ASP A 74 13.18 -5.96 1.47
C ASP A 74 12.45 -7.22 1.98
N LEU A 75 13.18 -8.35 2.00
CA LEU A 75 12.69 -9.66 2.44
C LEU A 75 11.93 -9.61 3.77
N ASN A 76 12.46 -8.89 4.76
CA ASN A 76 11.85 -8.82 6.09
C ASN A 76 10.54 -8.05 6.05
N LYS A 77 10.49 -6.92 5.33
CA LYS A 77 9.29 -6.10 5.19
C LYS A 77 8.18 -6.81 4.42
N LYS A 78 8.49 -7.50 3.31
CA LYS A 78 7.51 -8.29 2.54
C LYS A 78 6.78 -9.30 3.42
N ASN A 79 7.55 -10.09 4.15
CA ASN A 79 7.01 -11.15 4.99
C ASN A 79 6.26 -10.59 6.21
N ASN A 80 6.72 -9.49 6.80
CA ASN A 80 6.00 -8.82 7.88
C ASN A 80 4.65 -8.26 7.41
N LEU A 81 4.60 -7.66 6.21
CA LEU A 81 3.36 -7.17 5.61
C LEU A 81 2.35 -8.31 5.44
N LEU A 82 2.78 -9.40 4.78
CA LEU A 82 1.91 -10.54 4.51
C LEU A 82 1.41 -11.21 5.80
N LYS A 83 2.27 -11.34 6.82
CA LYS A 83 1.87 -11.87 8.13
C LYS A 83 0.84 -10.99 8.83
N TYR A 84 0.99 -9.67 8.77
CA TYR A 84 0.01 -8.74 9.34
C TYR A 84 -1.34 -8.80 8.62
N LEU A 85 -1.31 -9.12 7.33
CA LEU A 85 -2.47 -9.22 6.45
C LEU A 85 -3.18 -10.58 6.45
N ASP A 86 -2.64 -11.62 7.11
CA ASP A 86 -3.24 -12.96 7.23
C ASP A 86 -4.47 -12.98 8.19
N LYS A 87 -5.37 -11.99 8.04
CA LYS A 87 -6.57 -11.75 8.85
C LYS A 87 -7.85 -11.97 8.03
N ASP A 88 -8.16 -13.18 7.55
CA ASP A 88 -9.43 -13.48 6.82
C ASP A 88 -9.83 -12.41 5.76
N LEU A 89 -8.84 -11.80 5.11
CA LEU A 89 -9.02 -10.76 4.11
C LEU A 89 -8.75 -11.36 2.75
N GLN A 90 -9.56 -10.99 1.75
CA GLN A 90 -9.23 -11.29 0.37
C GLN A 90 -8.21 -10.27 -0.13
N ILE A 91 -7.05 -10.74 -0.57
CA ILE A 91 -5.94 -9.90 -0.98
C ILE A 91 -5.50 -10.32 -2.39
N ILE A 92 -5.31 -9.33 -3.26
CA ILE A 92 -4.75 -9.52 -4.60
C ILE A 92 -3.48 -8.67 -4.65
N ILE A 93 -2.37 -9.30 -5.05
CA ILE A 93 -1.05 -8.67 -5.11
C ILE A 93 -0.50 -8.85 -6.51
N THR A 94 -0.01 -7.77 -7.12
CA THR A 94 0.82 -7.84 -8.33
C THR A 94 2.29 -7.79 -7.92
N THR A 95 3.10 -8.63 -8.55
CA THR A 95 4.55 -8.65 -8.34
C THR A 95 5.23 -9.23 -9.57
N THR A 96 6.42 -8.73 -9.88
CA THR A 96 7.29 -9.28 -10.93
C THR A 96 8.14 -10.43 -10.42
N ASP A 97 8.27 -10.57 -9.09
CA ASP A 97 9.07 -11.62 -8.46
C ASP A 97 8.34 -12.24 -7.25
N LEU A 98 8.29 -13.57 -7.21
CA LEU A 98 7.76 -14.37 -6.11
C LEU A 98 8.85 -14.83 -5.14
N ASN A 99 10.13 -14.62 -5.48
CA ASN A 99 11.24 -14.93 -4.59
C ASN A 99 11.10 -14.15 -3.28
N ASN A 100 11.66 -14.69 -2.21
CA ASN A 100 11.72 -14.02 -0.91
C ASN A 100 10.34 -13.81 -0.24
N ILE A 101 9.31 -14.52 -0.69
CA ILE A 101 8.02 -14.64 0.01
C ILE A 101 8.00 -15.97 0.76
N ASP A 102 7.52 -15.96 2.01
CA ASP A 102 7.37 -17.17 2.84
C ASP A 102 6.56 -18.25 2.09
N GLU A 103 7.15 -19.44 1.95
CA GLU A 103 6.53 -20.56 1.24
C GLU A 103 5.15 -20.92 1.81
N LYS A 104 4.92 -20.71 3.11
CA LYS A 104 3.62 -20.98 3.73
C LYS A 104 2.53 -20.10 3.15
N ILE A 105 2.87 -18.86 2.81
CA ILE A 105 1.94 -17.90 2.21
C ILE A 105 1.73 -18.25 0.74
N LEU A 106 2.81 -18.57 0.01
CA LEU A 106 2.74 -19.01 -1.38
C LEU A 106 1.92 -20.29 -1.58
N ARG A 107 1.94 -21.21 -0.61
CA ARG A 107 1.12 -22.44 -0.67
C ARG A 107 -0.37 -22.20 -0.41
N LYS A 108 -0.71 -21.15 0.34
CA LYS A 108 -2.11 -20.77 0.63
C LYS A 108 -2.71 -19.87 -0.46
N SER A 109 -1.87 -19.22 -1.26
CA SER A 109 -2.32 -18.29 -2.30
C SER A 109 -2.54 -18.99 -3.63
N LYS A 110 -3.54 -18.49 -4.38
CA LYS A 110 -3.65 -18.77 -5.81
C LYS A 110 -2.72 -17.84 -6.56
N LYS A 111 -1.99 -18.38 -7.53
CA LYS A 111 -0.97 -17.63 -8.29
C LYS A 111 -1.35 -17.64 -9.75
N TYR A 112 -1.27 -16.48 -10.37
CA TYR A 112 -1.65 -16.29 -11.76
C TYR A 112 -0.53 -15.58 -12.51
N LYS A 113 -0.12 -16.17 -13.63
CA LYS A 113 0.87 -15.55 -14.52
C LYS A 113 0.13 -14.78 -15.62
N ILE A 114 0.54 -13.53 -15.83
CA ILE A 114 0.02 -12.63 -16.87
C ILE A 114 1.16 -12.30 -17.83
N GLU A 115 1.01 -12.59 -19.12
CA GLU A 115 1.89 -12.12 -20.19
C GLU A 115 1.04 -11.67 -21.39
N ASP A 116 1.52 -10.68 -22.15
CA ASP A 116 0.82 -10.10 -23.31
C ASP A 116 -0.63 -9.64 -23.03
N ALA A 117 -0.86 -9.13 -21.81
CA ALA A 117 -2.19 -8.73 -21.31
C ALA A 117 -3.24 -9.85 -21.30
N ASN A 118 -2.84 -11.11 -21.48
CA ASN A 118 -3.70 -12.28 -21.40
C ASN A 118 -3.48 -13.03 -20.09
N TYR A 119 -4.57 -13.60 -19.57
CA TYR A 119 -4.49 -14.61 -18.53
C TYR A 119 -3.87 -15.87 -19.11
N ILE A 120 -2.82 -16.40 -18.47
CA ILE A 120 -2.12 -17.56 -19.00
C ILE A 120 -2.56 -18.81 -18.25
N GLU A 121 -2.35 -18.90 -16.93
CA GLU A 121 -2.65 -20.12 -16.15
C GLU A 121 -2.39 -19.92 -14.63
N GLU A 122 -2.89 -20.85 -13.82
CA GLU A 122 -2.48 -21.00 -12.41
C GLU A 122 -1.09 -21.66 -12.32
N VAL A 123 -0.20 -21.13 -11.48
CA VAL A 123 1.21 -21.57 -11.38
C VAL A 123 1.59 -22.10 -9.99
N ASP A 124 2.58 -22.99 -9.96
CA ASP A 124 3.11 -23.60 -8.73
C ASP A 124 3.86 -22.60 -7.83
N ILE A 125 4.43 -23.05 -6.71
CA ILE A 125 5.13 -22.17 -5.75
C ILE A 125 6.43 -21.55 -6.30
N TYR A 126 6.97 -22.08 -7.40
CA TYR A 126 8.17 -21.59 -8.06
C TYR A 126 7.84 -20.75 -9.30
N GLY A 127 6.56 -20.44 -9.55
CA GLY A 127 6.12 -19.76 -10.77
C GLY A 127 6.27 -20.62 -12.03
N LYS A 128 6.41 -21.93 -11.86
CA LYS A 128 6.47 -22.92 -12.95
C LYS A 128 5.08 -23.53 -13.17
N LYS A 129 4.91 -24.15 -14.34
CA LYS A 129 3.72 -24.94 -14.66
C LYS A 129 3.65 -26.17 -13.77
#